data_AF-A0A3B8IHU5-F1
#
_entry.id   AF-A0A3B8IHU5-F1
#
_cell.length_a   1.000
_cell.length_b   1.000
_cell.length_c   1.000
_cell.angle_alpha   90.00
_cell.angle_beta   90.00
_cell.angle_gamma   90.00
#
_symmetry.space_group_name_H-M   'P 1'
#
loop_
_entity.id
_entity.type
_entity.pdbx_description
1 polymer ?
#
loop_
_entity_poly.entity_id
_entity_poly.type
_entity_poly.pdbx_seq_one_letter_code
_entity_poly.pdbx_strand_id
1 'polypeptide(L)'
;MEKSIEDLWKEGFKNPEKLATPKVDEDFYRQKSMLITEGMRKTQKWDTYLALPLAVVFQVAFAHYYTWWLGTYTAALMLLLFFAGYRHIKKQKPLAVGGDVYHYLIQYRNKLKRFIRRWTVYMAIGTPVFVLPTYYFFFFEWSDKGPKILEKLGPTSFAFFVVGVAILLSVFGTIAYRLSVLALYGGKLRKLNQAIADMEGLAKE
;
A
#
# COMPACT_ATOMS: atom_id res chain seq x y z
N MET A 1 -8.45 41.89 29.65
CA MET A 1 -7.77 42.08 28.36
C MET A 1 -6.71 41.00 28.26
N GLU A 2 -6.81 40.16 27.25
CA GLU A 2 -5.83 39.10 26.99
C GLU A 2 -4.45 39.73 26.71
N LYS A 3 -3.38 39.09 27.21
CA LYS A 3 -2.01 39.60 27.05
C LYS A 3 -1.67 39.74 25.57
N SER A 4 -1.08 40.87 25.18
CA SER A 4 -0.59 41.07 23.81
C SER A 4 0.48 40.04 23.50
N ILE A 5 0.58 39.62 22.23
CA ILE A 5 1.70 38.79 21.76
C ILE A 5 3.03 39.43 22.18
N GLU A 6 3.13 40.75 22.12
CA GLU A 6 4.32 41.49 22.53
C GLU A 6 4.68 41.31 24.01
N ASP A 7 3.67 41.22 24.89
CA ASP A 7 3.88 40.99 26.32
C ASP A 7 4.39 39.57 26.59
N LEU A 8 3.89 38.59 25.82
CA LEU A 8 4.36 37.20 25.88
C LEU A 8 5.82 37.07 25.42
N TRP A 9 6.21 37.77 24.35
CA TRP A 9 7.59 37.78 23.87
C TRP A 9 8.54 38.45 24.88
N LYS A 10 8.13 39.58 25.47
CA LYS A 10 8.91 40.30 26.50
C LYS A 10 9.07 39.48 27.80
N GLU A 11 8.03 38.75 28.22
CA GLU A 11 8.11 37.83 29.37
C GLU A 11 9.02 36.62 29.09
N GLY A 12 9.03 36.11 27.86
CA GLY A 12 9.92 35.04 27.41
C GLY A 12 11.39 35.43 27.54
N PHE A 13 11.79 36.55 26.93
CA PHE A 13 13.20 37.00 26.94
C PHE A 13 13.74 37.37 28.33
N LYS A 14 12.88 37.79 29.26
CA LYS A 14 13.29 38.17 30.64
C LYS A 14 13.53 36.98 31.56
N ASN A 15 12.95 35.82 31.27
CA ASN A 15 13.13 34.60 32.08
C ASN A 15 13.73 33.50 31.19
N PRO A 16 15.05 33.48 30.99
CA PRO A 16 15.73 32.46 30.20
C PRO A 16 15.48 31.03 30.71
N GLU A 17 15.13 30.84 31.98
CA GLU A 17 14.68 29.55 32.54
C GLU A 17 13.24 29.15 32.14
N LYS A 18 12.37 30.12 31.79
CA LYS A 18 11.08 29.85 31.11
C LYS A 18 11.23 29.69 29.59
N LEU A 19 12.34 30.18 29.05
CA LEU A 19 12.85 29.88 27.71
C LEU A 19 13.73 28.61 27.68
N ALA A 20 13.96 27.95 28.82
CA ALA A 20 14.43 26.57 28.80
C ALA A 20 13.37 25.87 27.97
N THR A 21 13.75 25.53 26.74
CA THR A 21 12.88 24.95 25.74
C THR A 21 12.06 23.91 26.47
N PRO A 22 10.71 23.97 26.42
CA PRO A 22 9.93 22.88 26.99
C PRO A 22 10.46 21.56 26.40
N LYS A 23 9.98 20.43 26.87
CA LYS A 23 10.14 19.12 26.21
C LYS A 23 9.52 19.07 24.79
N VAL A 24 9.53 20.19 24.06
CA VAL A 24 9.13 20.43 22.68
C VAL A 24 9.70 19.36 21.79
N ASP A 25 10.94 18.90 21.98
CA ASP A 25 11.49 17.84 21.13
C ASP A 25 10.64 16.56 21.21
N GLU A 26 10.36 16.05 22.40
CA GLU A 26 9.66 14.78 22.54
C GLU A 26 8.19 14.87 22.09
N ASP A 27 7.48 15.94 22.46
CA ASP A 27 6.08 16.14 22.07
C ASP A 27 5.93 16.49 20.59
N PHE A 28 6.87 17.26 20.01
CA PHE A 28 6.89 17.57 18.58
C PHE A 28 7.15 16.32 17.74
N TYR A 29 8.19 15.54 18.06
CA TYR A 29 8.49 14.29 17.33
C TYR A 29 7.36 13.28 17.50
N ARG A 30 6.72 13.22 18.67
CA ARG A 30 5.53 12.41 18.89
C ARG A 30 4.39 12.81 17.96
N GLN A 31 3.99 14.08 17.93
CA GLN A 31 2.93 14.56 17.04
C GLN A 31 3.29 14.37 15.55
N LYS A 32 4.53 14.69 15.16
CA LYS A 32 5.06 14.48 13.79
C LYS A 32 4.99 13.00 13.39
N SER A 33 5.39 12.09 14.28
CA SER A 33 5.35 10.64 14.05
C SER A 33 3.91 10.12 13.89
N MET A 34 2.97 10.62 14.69
CA MET A 34 1.55 10.29 14.60
C MET A 34 0.99 10.73 13.25
N LEU A 35 1.25 11.96 12.82
CA LEU A 35 0.78 12.48 11.53
C LEU A 35 1.34 11.68 10.35
N ILE A 36 2.63 11.32 10.38
CA ILE A 36 3.25 10.52 9.32
C ILE A 36 2.61 9.12 9.27
N THR A 37 2.54 8.43 10.42
CA THR A 37 2.04 7.05 10.47
C THR A 37 0.54 6.95 10.21
N GLU A 38 -0.24 7.92 10.66
CA GLU A 38 -1.67 8.03 10.34
C GLU A 38 -1.89 8.33 8.86
N GLY A 39 -1.12 9.25 8.29
CA GLY A 39 -1.18 9.59 6.87
C GLY A 39 -0.86 8.38 5.97
N MET A 40 0.03 7.48 6.40
CA MET A 40 0.31 6.22 5.71
C MET A 40 -0.81 5.20 5.92
N ARG A 41 -1.31 5.05 7.15
CA ARG A 41 -2.43 4.15 7.48
C ARG A 41 -3.69 4.51 6.70
N LYS A 42 -3.98 5.81 6.53
CA LYS A 42 -5.09 6.31 5.72
C LYS A 42 -4.95 5.89 4.26
N THR A 43 -3.76 6.00 3.68
CA THR A 43 -3.48 5.54 2.31
C THR A 43 -3.67 4.02 2.18
N GLN A 44 -3.17 3.22 3.14
CA GLN A 44 -3.37 1.76 3.14
C GLN A 44 -4.85 1.37 3.26
N LYS A 45 -5.62 2.10 4.07
CA LYS A 45 -7.07 1.91 4.16
C LYS A 45 -7.74 2.18 2.81
N TRP A 46 -7.47 3.32 2.19
CA TRP A 46 -8.03 3.63 0.87
C TRP A 46 -7.69 2.55 -0.16
N ASP A 47 -6.43 2.17 -0.25
CA ASP A 47 -5.94 1.13 -1.17
C ASP A 47 -6.65 -0.22 -0.95
N THR A 48 -6.86 -0.61 0.32
CA THR A 48 -7.59 -1.86 0.64
C THR A 48 -9.09 -1.74 0.35
N TYR A 49 -9.73 -0.64 0.73
CA TYR A 49 -11.18 -0.48 0.62
C TYR A 49 -11.66 -0.31 -0.82
N LEU A 50 -10.81 0.21 -1.71
CA LEU A 50 -11.09 0.29 -3.15
C LEU A 50 -11.37 -1.07 -3.78
N ALA A 51 -10.87 -2.17 -3.20
CA ALA A 51 -11.16 -3.53 -3.69
C ALA A 51 -12.65 -3.89 -3.64
N LEU A 52 -13.43 -3.32 -2.71
CA LEU A 52 -14.86 -3.60 -2.57
C LEU A 52 -15.70 -3.07 -3.76
N PRO A 53 -15.69 -1.77 -4.09
CA PRO A 53 -16.43 -1.28 -5.25
C PRO A 53 -15.90 -1.90 -6.56
N LEU A 54 -14.59 -2.15 -6.67
CA LEU A 54 -14.02 -2.84 -7.83
C LEU A 54 -14.57 -4.27 -7.99
N ALA A 55 -14.73 -5.02 -6.90
CA ALA A 55 -15.34 -6.36 -6.94
C ALA A 55 -16.77 -6.31 -7.50
N VAL A 56 -17.58 -5.33 -7.06
CA VAL A 56 -18.95 -5.15 -7.56
C VAL A 56 -18.95 -4.75 -9.03
N VAL A 57 -18.09 -3.81 -9.43
CA VAL A 57 -17.97 -3.36 -10.83
C VAL A 57 -17.61 -4.54 -11.74
N PHE A 58 -16.61 -5.36 -11.38
CA PHE A 58 -16.24 -6.54 -12.16
C PHE A 58 -17.37 -7.57 -12.20
N GLN A 59 -18.06 -7.83 -11.09
CA GLN A 59 -19.20 -8.73 -11.06
C GLN A 59 -20.29 -8.31 -12.04
N VAL A 60 -20.68 -7.03 -12.02
CA VAL A 60 -21.72 -6.48 -12.91
C VAL A 60 -21.25 -6.51 -14.37
N ALA A 61 -19.99 -6.13 -14.63
CA ALA A 61 -19.43 -6.11 -15.98
C ALA A 61 -19.45 -7.51 -16.61
N PHE A 62 -18.96 -8.53 -15.91
CA PHE A 62 -18.96 -9.90 -16.43
C PHE A 62 -20.37 -10.52 -16.50
N ALA A 63 -21.26 -10.20 -15.54
CA ALA A 63 -22.65 -10.65 -15.60
C ALA A 63 -23.36 -10.13 -16.86
N HIS A 64 -23.08 -8.90 -17.29
CA HIS A 64 -23.65 -8.32 -18.51
C HIS A 64 -23.24 -9.09 -19.79
N TYR A 65 -22.04 -9.66 -19.82
CA TYR A 65 -21.55 -10.48 -20.93
C TYR A 65 -21.86 -11.97 -20.80
N TYR A 66 -22.88 -12.35 -20.02
CA TYR A 66 -23.27 -13.75 -19.77
C TYR A 66 -22.16 -14.62 -19.14
N THR A 67 -21.15 -13.99 -18.53
CA THR A 67 -19.99 -14.65 -17.89
C THR A 67 -20.05 -14.50 -16.38
N TRP A 68 -21.22 -14.76 -15.79
CA TRP A 68 -21.48 -14.52 -14.37
C TRP A 68 -20.47 -15.23 -13.45
N TRP A 69 -19.98 -16.40 -13.83
CA TRP A 69 -18.99 -17.16 -13.06
C TRP A 69 -17.57 -16.55 -13.10
N LEU A 70 -17.18 -15.86 -14.19
CA LEU A 70 -15.94 -15.08 -14.21
C LEU A 70 -16.06 -13.83 -13.34
N GLY A 71 -17.26 -13.23 -13.33
CA GLY A 71 -17.61 -12.19 -12.37
C GLY A 71 -17.37 -12.66 -10.95
N THR A 72 -17.94 -13.81 -10.56
CA THR A 72 -17.81 -14.32 -9.20
C THR A 72 -16.38 -14.69 -8.86
N TYR A 73 -15.64 -15.28 -9.80
CA TYR A 73 -14.22 -15.57 -9.65
C TYR A 73 -13.39 -14.30 -9.37
N THR A 74 -13.54 -13.27 -10.20
CA THR A 74 -12.79 -12.02 -10.07
C THR A 74 -13.20 -11.25 -8.81
N ALA A 75 -14.49 -11.22 -8.47
CA ALA A 75 -14.98 -10.64 -7.23
C ALA A 75 -14.42 -11.37 -6.00
N ALA A 76 -14.37 -12.71 -6.02
CA ALA A 76 -13.79 -13.50 -4.94
C ALA A 76 -12.29 -13.21 -4.73
N LEU A 77 -11.51 -13.06 -5.82
CA LEU A 77 -10.12 -12.64 -5.74
C LEU A 77 -9.97 -11.26 -5.10
N MET A 78 -10.79 -10.29 -5.51
CA MET A 78 -10.78 -8.93 -4.94
C MET A 78 -11.15 -8.93 -3.45
N LEU A 79 -12.14 -9.73 -3.05
CA LEU A 79 -12.51 -9.91 -1.64
C LEU A 79 -11.38 -10.56 -0.83
N LEU A 80 -10.68 -11.54 -1.40
CA LEU A 80 -9.52 -12.16 -0.74
C LEU A 80 -8.42 -11.12 -0.48
N LEU A 81 -8.12 -10.27 -1.47
CA LEU A 81 -7.19 -9.15 -1.31
C LEU A 81 -7.67 -8.15 -0.25
N PHE A 82 -8.96 -7.81 -0.24
CA PHE A 82 -9.56 -6.96 0.77
C PHE A 82 -9.36 -7.53 2.18
N PHE A 83 -9.70 -8.79 2.41
CA PHE A 83 -9.54 -9.41 3.73
C PHE A 83 -8.07 -9.51 4.15
N ALA A 84 -7.17 -9.79 3.21
CA ALA A 84 -5.73 -9.79 3.47
C ALA A 84 -5.21 -8.40 3.92
N GLY A 85 -5.63 -7.34 3.22
CA GLY A 85 -5.30 -5.95 3.56
C GLY A 85 -5.93 -5.50 4.86
N TYR A 86 -7.21 -5.81 5.07
CA TYR A 86 -7.95 -5.44 6.27
C TYR A 86 -7.34 -6.06 7.52
N ARG A 87 -7.00 -7.37 7.48
CA ARG A 87 -6.30 -8.04 8.57
C ARG A 87 -4.94 -7.40 8.86
N HIS A 88 -4.22 -6.93 7.84
CA HIS A 88 -2.95 -6.24 8.04
C HIS A 88 -3.14 -4.90 8.76
N ILE A 89 -4.09 -4.09 8.32
CA ILE A 89 -4.39 -2.78 8.91
C ILE A 89 -4.85 -2.92 10.36
N LYS A 90 -5.72 -3.90 10.65
CA LYS A 90 -6.23 -4.15 12.01
C LYS A 90 -5.13 -4.55 13.01
N LYS A 91 -4.03 -5.15 12.53
CA LYS A 91 -2.88 -5.52 13.36
C LYS A 91 -1.92 -4.37 13.66
N GLN A 92 -2.09 -3.19 13.03
CA GLN A 92 -1.27 -2.03 13.31
C GLN A 92 -1.73 -1.36 14.61
N LYS A 93 -0.86 -1.35 15.62
CA LYS A 93 -1.11 -0.65 16.88
C LYS A 93 -0.61 0.80 16.77
N PRO A 94 -1.38 1.79 17.25
CA PRO A 94 -0.89 3.17 17.36
C PRO A 94 0.26 3.27 18.37
N LEU A 95 1.00 4.37 18.31
CA LEU A 95 2.02 4.71 19.31
C LEU A 95 1.36 4.78 20.70
N ALA A 96 1.95 4.11 21.69
CA ALA A 96 1.48 4.16 23.07
C ALA A 96 1.83 5.51 23.73
N VAL A 97 0.99 5.95 24.67
CA VAL A 97 1.26 7.15 25.49
C VAL A 97 2.54 6.90 26.29
N GLY A 98 3.51 7.81 26.20
CA GLY A 98 4.83 7.67 26.83
C GLY A 98 5.79 6.67 26.15
N GLY A 99 5.41 6.08 25.01
CA GLY A 99 6.29 5.15 24.28
C GLY A 99 7.41 5.86 23.52
N ASP A 100 8.54 5.17 23.35
CA ASP A 100 9.69 5.62 22.56
C ASP A 100 9.31 5.83 21.08
N VAL A 101 9.38 7.10 20.65
CA VAL A 101 9.05 7.56 19.29
C VAL A 101 10.05 7.01 18.26
N TYR A 102 11.33 6.98 18.59
CA TYR A 102 12.39 6.52 17.68
C TYR A 102 12.22 5.04 17.38
N HIS A 103 12.16 4.19 18.40
CA HIS A 103 11.95 2.76 18.21
C HIS A 103 10.62 2.44 17.53
N TYR A 104 9.56 3.19 17.81
CA TYR A 104 8.29 3.05 17.11
C TYR A 104 8.43 3.30 15.60
N LEU A 105 9.07 4.41 15.18
CA LEU A 105 9.24 4.73 13.76
C LEU A 105 10.10 3.70 13.02
N ILE A 106 11.17 3.20 13.65
CA ILE A 106 12.00 2.12 13.09
C ILE A 106 11.17 0.84 12.88
N GLN A 107 10.42 0.43 13.90
CA GLN A 107 9.54 -0.74 13.80
C GLN A 107 8.47 -0.56 12.73
N TYR A 108 7.88 0.63 12.65
CA TYR A 108 6.89 0.97 11.65
C TYR A 108 7.47 0.90 10.23
N ARG A 109 8.63 1.52 9.99
CA ARG A 109 9.38 1.44 8.71
C ARG A 109 9.62 -0.01 8.30
N ASN A 110 10.06 -0.85 9.22
CA ASN A 110 10.35 -2.26 8.94
C ASN A 110 9.08 -3.08 8.67
N LYS A 111 7.97 -2.80 9.37
CA LYS A 111 6.65 -3.40 9.07
C LYS A 111 6.16 -2.99 7.69
N LEU A 112 6.31 -1.73 7.32
CA LEU A 112 5.91 -1.20 6.02
C LEU A 112 6.73 -1.79 4.87
N LYS A 113 8.06 -1.90 5.01
CA LYS A 113 8.91 -2.57 4.01
C LYS A 113 8.50 -4.03 3.81
N ARG A 114 8.21 -4.76 4.89
CA ARG A 114 7.72 -6.15 4.82
C ARG A 114 6.35 -6.25 4.15
N PHE A 115 5.46 -5.29 4.42
CA PHE A 115 4.17 -5.20 3.75
C PHE A 115 4.36 -5.01 2.24
N ILE A 116 5.11 -4.00 1.81
CA ILE A 116 5.38 -3.73 0.39
C ILE A 116 5.98 -4.95 -0.30
N ARG A 117 6.97 -5.62 0.31
CA ARG A 117 7.58 -6.83 -0.28
C ARG A 117 6.56 -7.96 -0.47
N ARG A 118 5.71 -8.20 0.54
CA ARG A 118 4.70 -9.26 0.46
C ARG A 118 3.64 -8.96 -0.59
N TRP A 119 3.15 -7.73 -0.63
CA TRP A 119 2.17 -7.30 -1.63
C TRP A 119 2.75 -7.27 -3.05
N THR A 120 4.05 -7.02 -3.21
CA THR A 120 4.73 -7.19 -4.51
C THR A 120 4.58 -8.63 -5.02
N VAL A 121 4.77 -9.62 -4.15
CA VAL A 121 4.57 -11.04 -4.51
C VAL A 121 3.11 -11.34 -4.82
N TYR A 122 2.18 -10.78 -4.05
CA TYR A 122 0.74 -10.94 -4.32
C TYR A 122 0.34 -10.36 -5.67
N MET A 123 0.92 -9.24 -6.09
CA MET A 123 0.66 -8.68 -7.42
C MET A 123 1.37 -9.49 -8.51
N ALA A 124 2.61 -9.92 -8.30
CA ALA A 124 3.34 -10.76 -9.25
C ALA A 124 2.59 -12.07 -9.58
N ILE A 125 2.05 -12.75 -8.56
CA ILE A 125 1.28 -13.98 -8.74
C ILE A 125 -0.18 -13.69 -9.09
N GLY A 126 -0.76 -12.67 -8.47
CA GLY A 126 -2.17 -12.31 -8.64
C GLY A 126 -2.50 -11.84 -10.05
N THR A 127 -1.59 -11.13 -10.72
CA THR A 127 -1.81 -10.66 -12.10
C THR A 127 -2.04 -11.81 -13.09
N PRO A 128 -1.16 -12.83 -13.23
CA PRO A 128 -1.44 -13.96 -14.12
C PRO A 128 -2.66 -14.77 -13.67
N VAL A 129 -2.89 -14.94 -12.36
CA VAL A 129 -4.08 -15.63 -11.82
C VAL A 129 -5.37 -14.91 -12.21
N PHE A 130 -5.36 -13.58 -12.25
CA PHE A 130 -6.52 -12.79 -12.67
C PHE A 130 -6.71 -12.79 -14.21
N VAL A 131 -5.62 -12.61 -14.96
CA VAL A 131 -5.65 -12.37 -16.41
C VAL A 131 -5.77 -13.64 -17.23
N LEU A 132 -5.13 -14.75 -16.85
CA LEU A 132 -5.15 -15.97 -17.68
C LEU A 132 -6.54 -16.62 -17.81
N PRO A 133 -7.35 -16.77 -16.74
CA PRO A 133 -8.69 -17.34 -16.87
C PRO A 133 -9.63 -16.46 -17.71
N THR A 134 -9.52 -15.14 -17.55
CA THR A 134 -10.29 -14.19 -18.36
C THR A 134 -9.86 -14.27 -19.83
N TYR A 135 -8.56 -14.32 -20.10
CA TYR A 135 -8.03 -14.48 -21.46
C TYR A 135 -8.43 -15.82 -22.09
N TYR A 136 -8.34 -16.92 -21.34
CA TYR A 136 -8.79 -18.24 -21.80
C TYR A 136 -10.24 -18.18 -22.26
N PHE A 137 -11.11 -17.64 -21.43
CA PHE A 137 -12.53 -17.53 -21.77
C PHE A 137 -12.76 -16.71 -23.05
N PHE A 138 -12.18 -15.50 -23.13
CA PHE A 138 -12.37 -14.64 -24.30
C PHE A 138 -11.89 -15.28 -25.61
N PHE A 139 -10.77 -16.00 -25.58
CA PHE A 139 -10.16 -16.55 -26.78
C PHE A 139 -10.62 -17.96 -27.16
N PHE A 140 -11.10 -18.77 -26.21
CA PHE A 140 -11.55 -20.14 -26.48
C PHE A 140 -13.07 -20.31 -26.50
N GLU A 141 -13.80 -19.59 -25.65
CA GLU A 141 -15.26 -19.71 -25.57
C GLU A 141 -15.97 -18.67 -26.45
N TRP A 142 -15.44 -17.45 -26.51
CA TRP A 142 -16.07 -16.34 -27.24
C TRP A 142 -15.51 -16.12 -28.64
N SER A 143 -14.45 -16.83 -29.02
CA SER A 143 -13.83 -16.72 -30.33
C SER A 143 -13.21 -18.05 -30.77
N ASP A 144 -13.10 -18.28 -32.07
CA ASP A 144 -12.40 -19.46 -32.59
C ASP A 144 -10.87 -19.31 -32.65
N LYS A 145 -10.32 -18.21 -32.10
CA LYS A 145 -8.89 -17.91 -32.20
C LYS A 145 -8.05 -18.83 -31.32
N GLY A 146 -8.51 -19.15 -30.11
CA GLY A 146 -7.82 -20.03 -29.18
C GLY A 146 -7.59 -21.43 -29.77
N PRO A 147 -8.64 -22.14 -30.22
CA PRO A 147 -8.51 -23.44 -30.85
C PRO A 147 -7.60 -23.43 -32.08
N LYS A 148 -7.71 -22.42 -32.96
CA LYS A 148 -6.84 -22.28 -34.15
C LYS A 148 -5.37 -22.09 -33.79
N ILE A 149 -5.08 -21.33 -32.74
CA ILE A 149 -3.70 -21.15 -32.24
C ILE A 149 -3.17 -22.45 -31.64
N LEU A 150 -4.00 -23.17 -30.88
CA LEU A 150 -3.64 -24.46 -30.28
C LEU A 150 -3.35 -25.51 -31.36
N GLU A 151 -4.18 -25.60 -32.40
CA GLU A 151 -3.99 -26.50 -33.54
C GLU A 151 -2.68 -26.18 -34.29
N LYS A 152 -2.40 -24.89 -34.52
CA LYS A 152 -1.21 -24.44 -35.23
C LYS A 152 0.10 -24.67 -34.46
N LEU A 153 0.10 -24.41 -33.16
CA LEU A 153 1.31 -24.51 -32.32
C LEU A 153 1.54 -25.93 -31.78
N GLY A 154 0.48 -26.73 -31.69
CA GLY A 154 0.45 -28.00 -30.98
C GLY A 154 0.38 -27.80 -29.45
N PRO A 155 -0.09 -28.82 -28.69
CA PRO A 155 -0.34 -28.69 -27.26
C PRO A 155 0.89 -28.31 -26.43
N THR A 156 2.05 -28.91 -26.72
CA THR A 156 3.29 -28.68 -25.97
C THR A 156 3.81 -27.26 -26.14
N SER A 157 3.87 -26.76 -27.38
CA SER A 157 4.33 -25.39 -27.65
C SER A 157 3.34 -24.35 -27.10
N PHE A 158 2.04 -24.64 -27.14
CA PHE A 158 1.02 -23.78 -26.55
C PHE A 158 1.17 -23.69 -25.02
N ALA A 159 1.49 -24.79 -24.34
CA ALA A 159 1.77 -24.77 -22.90
C ALA A 159 2.97 -23.87 -22.56
N PHE A 160 4.07 -23.96 -23.31
CA PHE A 160 5.22 -23.06 -23.13
C PHE A 160 4.86 -21.60 -23.41
N PHE A 161 4.02 -21.34 -24.41
CA PHE A 161 3.52 -19.99 -24.69
C PHE A 161 2.73 -19.42 -23.51
N VAL A 162 1.80 -20.19 -22.94
CA VAL A 162 1.01 -19.78 -21.76
C VAL A 162 1.91 -19.51 -20.56
N VAL A 163 2.92 -20.36 -20.30
CA VAL A 163 3.90 -20.13 -19.24
C VAL A 163 4.71 -18.86 -19.50
N GLY A 164 5.14 -18.62 -20.74
CA GLY A 164 5.83 -17.39 -21.12
C GLY A 164 4.98 -16.14 -20.87
N VAL A 165 3.71 -16.17 -21.26
CA VAL A 165 2.75 -15.08 -20.97
C VAL A 165 2.55 -14.90 -19.47
N ALA A 166 2.44 -15.98 -18.69
CA ALA A 166 2.30 -15.92 -17.23
C ALA A 166 3.51 -15.23 -16.56
N ILE A 167 4.72 -15.55 -17.01
CA ILE A 167 5.96 -14.91 -16.52
C ILE A 167 5.97 -13.43 -16.88
N LEU A 168 5.63 -13.07 -18.12
CA LEU A 168 5.53 -11.66 -18.54
C LEU A 168 4.52 -10.89 -17.69
N LEU A 169 3.32 -11.44 -17.49
CA LEU A 169 2.29 -10.85 -16.65
C LEU A 169 2.76 -10.67 -15.19
N SER A 170 3.53 -11.62 -14.66
CA SER A 170 4.12 -11.51 -13.32
C SER A 170 5.14 -10.37 -13.21
N VAL A 171 5.98 -10.20 -14.24
CA VAL A 171 6.90 -9.06 -14.34
C VAL A 171 6.14 -7.75 -14.42
N PHE A 172 5.12 -7.65 -15.28
CA PHE A 172 4.28 -6.46 -15.38
C PHE A 172 3.55 -6.14 -14.07
N GLY A 173 2.96 -7.14 -13.41
CA GLY A 173 2.31 -6.97 -12.10
C GLY A 173 3.28 -6.44 -11.04
N THR A 174 4.51 -6.93 -11.04
CA THR A 174 5.58 -6.45 -10.15
C THR A 174 5.93 -4.99 -10.42
N ILE A 175 6.15 -4.63 -11.69
CA ILE A 175 6.51 -3.27 -12.08
C ILE A 175 5.38 -2.29 -11.76
N ALA A 176 4.14 -2.63 -12.14
CA ALA A 176 2.97 -1.82 -11.89
C ALA A 176 2.78 -1.54 -10.39
N TYR A 177 2.94 -2.57 -9.55
CA TYR A 177 2.85 -2.40 -8.09
C TYR A 177 4.00 -1.54 -7.53
N ARG A 178 5.23 -1.69 -8.02
CA ARG A 178 6.34 -0.84 -7.56
C ARG A 178 6.13 0.63 -7.93
N LEU A 179 5.62 0.90 -9.12
CA LEU A 179 5.27 2.25 -9.56
C LEU A 179 4.16 2.84 -8.70
N SER A 180 3.11 2.07 -8.39
CA SER A 180 2.04 2.55 -7.51
C SER A 180 2.54 2.83 -6.09
N VAL A 181 3.45 1.99 -5.56
CA VAL A 181 4.10 2.23 -4.28
C VAL A 181 4.92 3.52 -4.30
N LEU A 182 5.70 3.75 -5.35
CA LEU A 182 6.48 4.98 -5.49
C LEU A 182 5.58 6.22 -5.52
N ALA A 183 4.50 6.18 -6.31
CA ALA A 183 3.55 7.28 -6.45
C ALA A 183 2.80 7.58 -5.15
N LEU A 184 2.25 6.55 -4.48
CA LEU A 184 1.38 6.71 -3.31
C LEU A 184 2.16 6.87 -1.99
N TYR A 185 3.30 6.19 -1.86
CA TYR A 185 4.05 6.10 -0.62
C TYR A 185 5.43 6.79 -0.67
N GLY A 186 5.99 7.09 -1.85
CA GLY A 186 7.36 7.63 -1.97
C GLY A 186 7.60 8.89 -1.13
N GLY A 187 6.74 9.91 -1.29
CA GLY A 187 6.84 11.15 -0.49
C GLY A 187 6.65 10.93 1.00
N LYS A 188 5.74 10.03 1.40
CA LYS A 188 5.49 9.71 2.82
C LYS A 188 6.67 8.94 3.42
N LEU A 189 7.24 7.99 2.69
CA LEU A 189 8.43 7.22 3.10
C LEU A 189 9.63 8.14 3.28
N ARG A 190 9.80 9.15 2.42
CA ARG A 190 10.84 10.17 2.58
C ARG A 190 10.66 10.93 3.90
N LYS A 191 9.45 11.39 4.21
CA LYS A 191 9.15 12.07 5.48
C LYS A 191 9.40 11.18 6.70
N LEU A 192 9.06 9.89 6.62
CA LEU A 192 9.36 8.91 7.66
C LEU A 192 10.86 8.74 7.89
N ASN A 193 11.63 8.57 6.80
CA ASN A 193 13.07 8.40 6.90
C ASN A 193 13.77 9.67 7.41
N GLN A 194 13.30 10.84 6.98
CA GLN A 194 13.80 12.13 7.49
C GLN A 194 13.54 12.27 8.98
N ALA A 195 12.33 11.99 9.46
CA ALA A 195 12.02 12.06 10.90
C ALA A 195 12.90 11.11 11.74
N ILE A 196 13.25 9.93 11.21
CA ILE A 196 14.19 9.01 11.86
C ILE A 196 15.60 9.60 11.88
N ALA A 197 16.08 10.14 10.76
CA ALA A 197 17.41 10.73 10.64
C ALA A 197 17.57 11.97 11.52
N ASP A 198 16.54 12.82 11.62
CA ASP A 198 16.51 13.99 12.50
C ASP A 198 16.76 13.56 13.98
N MET A 199 16.07 12.52 14.45
CA MET A 199 16.24 11.99 15.81
C MET A 199 17.61 11.31 16.03
N GLU A 200 18.18 10.67 15.01
CA GLU A 200 19.53 10.09 15.08
C GLU A 200 20.63 11.17 15.13
N GLY A 201 20.38 12.34 14.55
CA GLY A 201 21.26 13.50 14.64
C GLY A 201 21.25 14.07 16.06
N LEU A 202 20.07 14.29 16.63
CA LEU A 202 19.90 14.80 18.00
C LEU A 202 20.50 13.88 19.08
N ALA A 203 20.53 12.57 18.85
CA ALA A 203 21.12 11.62 19.79
C ALA A 203 22.67 11.61 19.79
N LYS A 204 23.30 12.31 18.83
CA LYS A 204 24.77 12.37 18.66
C LYS A 204 25.38 13.71 19.07
N GLU A 205 24.54 14.72 19.35
CA GLU A 205 24.93 16.01 19.94
C GLU A 205 24.89 15.93 21.47
#